data_AF-A0AA41SCJ5-F1
#
_entry.id   AF-A0AA41SCJ5-F1
#
_cell.length_a   1.000
_cell.length_b   1.000
_cell.length_c   1.000
_cell.angle_alpha   90.00
_cell.angle_beta   90.00
_cell.angle_gamma   90.00
#
_symmetry.space_group_name_H-M   'P 1'
#
loop_
_entity.id
_entity.type
_entity.pdbx_description
1 polymer ?
#
loop_
_entity_poly.entity_id
_entity_poly.type
_entity_poly.pdbx_seq_one_letter_code
_entity_poly.pdbx_strand_id
1 'polypeptide(L)'
;VHISLVGKDKMRITWITGDHGTPATVAYGTTKGKYDSSATGTVSKYKYILYNSGEIHDVVIGPLKPNTVYYYRCGSDTDGKEFSFKTPPSQFPIKFAVV
;
A
#
# COMPACT_ATOMS: atom_id res chain seq x y z
N VAL A 1 8.57 -0.63 1.59
CA VAL A 1 7.16 -0.34 1.29
C VAL A 1 7.11 0.93 0.48
N HIS A 2 6.44 0.92 -0.66
CA HIS A 2 6.29 2.06 -1.57
C HIS A 2 4.81 2.24 -1.90
N ILE A 3 4.42 3.48 -2.18
CA ILE A 3 3.05 3.81 -2.59
C ILE A 3 3.05 4.62 -3.89
N SER A 4 2.00 4.48 -4.68
CA SER A 4 1.80 5.26 -5.90
C SER A 4 0.31 5.51 -6.15
N LEU A 5 0.00 6.59 -6.86
CA LEU A 5 -1.36 6.90 -7.29
C LEU A 5 -1.76 5.97 -8.45
N VAL A 6 -2.97 5.38 -8.42
CA VAL A 6 -3.44 4.49 -9.49
C VAL A 6 -4.88 4.79 -9.88
N GLY A 7 -5.06 5.73 -10.80
CA GLY A 7 -6.39 6.19 -11.22
C GLY A 7 -7.09 7.02 -10.12
N LYS A 8 -8.38 7.27 -10.34
CA LYS A 8 -9.18 8.13 -9.45
C LYS A 8 -9.45 7.44 -8.11
N ASP A 9 -9.20 8.18 -7.03
CA ASP A 9 -9.51 7.80 -5.64
C ASP A 9 -8.89 6.47 -5.20
N LYS A 10 -7.75 6.07 -5.79
CA LYS A 10 -7.10 4.79 -5.51
C LYS A 10 -5.60 4.96 -5.34
N MET A 11 -5.04 4.16 -4.44
CA MET A 11 -3.61 4.10 -4.19
C MET A 11 -3.14 2.65 -4.30
N ARG A 12 -1.98 2.47 -4.92
CA ARG A 12 -1.26 1.21 -4.91
C ARG A 12 -0.25 1.21 -3.77
N ILE A 13 -0.16 0.09 -3.07
CA ILE A 13 0.80 -0.17 -2.00
C ILE A 13 1.57 -1.42 -2.40
N THR A 14 2.90 -1.29 -2.44
CA THR A 14 3.81 -2.35 -2.82
C THR A 14 4.87 -2.58 -1.74
N TRP A 15 5.12 -3.83 -1.39
CA TRP A 15 6.20 -4.21 -0.47
C TRP A 15 6.80 -5.56 -0.84
N ILE A 16 7.96 -5.86 -0.26
CA ILE A 16 8.67 -7.11 -0.49
C ILE A 16 8.84 -7.83 0.85
N THR A 17 8.55 -9.12 0.89
CA THR A 17 8.87 -10.01 2.02
C THR A 17 9.81 -11.12 1.56
N GLY A 18 10.35 -11.89 2.51
CA GLY A 18 10.95 -13.19 2.20
C GLY A 18 9.92 -14.21 1.73
N ASP A 19 10.39 -15.44 1.47
CA ASP A 19 9.60 -16.55 0.94
C ASP A 19 8.83 -17.28 2.06
N HIS A 20 7.87 -16.57 2.66
CA HIS A 20 7.07 -17.06 3.78
C HIS A 20 5.58 -17.19 3.47
N GLY A 21 5.16 -16.96 2.21
CA GLY A 21 3.75 -17.03 1.82
C GLY A 21 2.92 -15.94 2.48
N THR A 22 3.49 -14.76 2.70
CA THR A 22 2.76 -13.65 3.33
C THR A 22 1.59 -13.24 2.45
N PRO A 23 0.38 -13.02 2.99
CA PRO A 23 -0.73 -12.54 2.17
C PRO A 23 -0.48 -11.13 1.63
N ALA A 24 -0.79 -10.89 0.36
CA ALA A 24 -0.85 -9.55 -0.24
C ALA A 24 -2.12 -8.82 0.22
N THR A 25 -2.30 -8.63 1.53
CA THR A 25 -3.45 -7.94 2.12
C THR A 25 -3.01 -6.61 2.71
N VAL A 26 -3.81 -5.57 2.50
CA VAL A 26 -3.65 -4.29 3.18
C VAL A 26 -4.90 -4.02 3.99
N ALA A 27 -4.74 -3.82 5.29
CA ALA A 27 -5.78 -3.28 6.16
C ALA A 27 -5.57 -1.78 6.32
N TYR A 28 -6.62 -0.97 6.19
CA TYR A 28 -6.52 0.48 6.21
C TYR A 28 -7.73 1.16 6.83
N GLY A 29 -7.54 2.39 7.32
CA GLY A 29 -8.58 3.21 7.93
C GLY A 29 -8.14 4.66 8.09
N THR A 30 -9.03 5.53 8.55
CA THR A 30 -8.76 6.97 8.73
C THR A 30 -8.34 7.33 10.16
N THR A 31 -8.34 6.35 11.06
CA THR A 31 -7.96 6.51 12.46
C THR A 31 -6.77 5.62 12.75
N LYS A 32 -5.73 6.19 13.37
CA LYS A 32 -4.53 5.47 13.76
C LYS A 32 -4.89 4.22 14.59
N GLY A 33 -4.34 3.07 14.25
CA GLY A 33 -4.58 1.79 14.92
C GLY A 33 -5.93 1.14 14.63
N LYS A 34 -6.81 1.76 13.83
CA LYS A 34 -8.14 1.24 13.49
C LYS A 34 -8.29 1.08 11.98
N TYR A 35 -8.44 -0.17 11.55
CA TYR A 35 -8.46 -0.55 10.13
C TYR A 35 -9.83 -1.13 9.77
N ASP A 36 -10.75 -0.26 9.37
CA ASP A 36 -12.14 -0.61 9.08
C ASP A 36 -12.34 -1.18 7.66
N SER A 37 -11.29 -1.23 6.85
CA SER A 37 -11.33 -1.71 5.48
C SER A 37 -10.09 -2.54 5.16
N SER A 38 -10.23 -3.45 4.19
CA SER A 38 -9.10 -4.21 3.68
C SER A 38 -9.21 -4.43 2.17
N ALA A 39 -8.07 -4.64 1.53
CA ALA A 39 -7.97 -5.06 0.14
C ALA A 39 -6.94 -6.17 0.02
N THR A 40 -7.19 -7.12 -0.89
CA THR A 40 -6.23 -8.17 -1.26
C THR A 40 -5.77 -7.93 -2.68
N GLY A 41 -4.48 -8.09 -2.91
CA GLY A 41 -3.85 -7.93 -4.21
C GLY A 41 -3.14 -9.19 -4.65
N THR A 42 -2.01 -9.02 -5.32
CA THR A 42 -1.26 -10.11 -5.95
C THR A 42 0.14 -10.23 -5.37
N VAL A 43 0.67 -11.46 -5.38
CA VAL A 43 2.06 -11.77 -5.05
C VAL A 43 2.76 -12.20 -6.32
N SER A 44 3.95 -11.65 -6.57
CA SER A 44 4.80 -12.02 -7.70
C SER A 44 6.25 -12.19 -7.26
N LYS A 45 7.05 -12.88 -8.05
CA LYS A 45 8.51 -13.00 -7.89
C LYS A 45 9.16 -12.89 -9.26
N TYR A 46 10.43 -12.50 -9.28
CA TYR A 46 11.24 -12.58 -10.48
C TYR A 46 12.57 -13.27 -10.19
N LYS A 47 13.18 -13.80 -11.26
CA LYS A 47 14.51 -14.40 -11.25
C LYS A 47 15.39 -13.67 -12.25
N TYR A 48 16.63 -13.37 -11.85
CA TYR A 48 17.63 -12.76 -12.72
C TYR A 48 18.97 -13.48 -12.56
N ILE A 49 19.37 -14.25 -13.58
CA ILE A 49 20.57 -15.11 -13.56
C ILE A 49 20.52 -16.08 -12.35
N LEU A 50 21.30 -15.82 -11.29
CA LEU A 50 21.35 -16.59 -10.05
C LEU A 50 20.52 -15.96 -8.91
N TYR A 51 20.03 -14.74 -9.11
CA TYR A 51 19.22 -14.02 -8.12
C TYR A 51 17.75 -14.43 -8.21
N ASN A 52 17.12 -14.67 -7.06
CA ASN A 52 15.67 -14.75 -6.91
C ASN A 52 15.24 -13.60 -6.01
N SER A 53 14.19 -12.87 -6.43
CA SER A 53 13.59 -11.86 -5.58
C SER A 53 12.85 -12.49 -4.41
N GLY A 54 12.62 -11.69 -3.37
CA GLY A 54 11.55 -12.00 -2.42
C GLY A 54 10.16 -11.89 -3.06
N GLU A 55 9.13 -12.15 -2.26
CA GLU A 55 7.72 -12.00 -2.62
C GLU A 55 7.36 -10.52 -2.75
N ILE A 56 6.98 -10.10 -3.95
CA ILE A 56 6.53 -8.74 -4.26
C ILE A 56 5.02 -8.71 -4.18
N HIS A 57 4.50 -7.98 -3.19
CA HIS A 57 3.08 -7.79 -2.95
C HIS A 57 2.62 -6.50 -3.63
N ASP A 58 1.60 -6.55 -4.48
CA ASP A 58 0.99 -5.40 -5.16
C ASP A 58 -0.50 -5.35 -4.80
N VAL A 59 -0.90 -4.32 -4.06
CA VAL A 59 -2.29 -4.16 -3.59
C VAL A 59 -2.80 -2.77 -3.96
N VAL A 60 -4.01 -2.71 -4.52
CA VAL A 60 -4.72 -1.46 -4.80
C VAL A 60 -5.84 -1.28 -3.78
N ILE A 61 -5.82 -0.17 -3.05
CA ILE A 61 -6.87 0.22 -2.10
C ILE A 61 -7.73 1.36 -2.65
N GLY A 62 -8.99 1.39 -2.25
CA GLY A 62 -9.95 2.43 -2.61
C GLY A 62 -11.35 1.88 -2.90
N PRO A 63 -12.33 2.75 -3.21
CA PRO A 63 -12.18 4.20 -3.37
C PRO A 63 -11.85 4.92 -2.04
N LEU A 64 -11.00 5.94 -2.11
CA LEU A 64 -10.51 6.73 -0.97
C LEU A 64 -11.07 8.16 -1.02
N LYS A 65 -11.31 8.75 0.15
CA LYS A 65 -11.72 10.15 0.24
C LYS A 65 -10.54 11.07 -0.11
N PRO A 66 -10.75 12.18 -0.85
CA PRO A 66 -9.70 13.16 -1.12
C PRO A 66 -9.27 13.89 0.16
N ASN A 67 -8.09 14.49 0.14
CA ASN A 67 -7.53 15.29 1.25
C ASN A 67 -7.56 14.59 2.63
N THR A 68 -7.52 13.26 2.67
CA THR A 68 -7.73 12.44 3.87
C THR A 68 -6.48 11.63 4.21
N VAL A 69 -6.12 11.59 5.48
CA VAL A 69 -5.03 10.74 5.97
C VAL A 69 -5.57 9.33 6.16
N TYR A 70 -4.89 8.36 5.56
CA TYR A 70 -5.14 6.94 5.74
C TYR A 70 -3.95 6.30 6.46
N TYR A 71 -4.25 5.49 7.46
CA TYR A 71 -3.32 4.61 8.16
C TYR A 71 -3.51 3.21 7.61
N TYR A 72 -2.41 2.48 7.40
CA TYR A 72 -2.46 1.14 6.84
C TYR A 72 -1.36 0.23 7.36
N ARG A 73 -1.64 -1.07 7.26
CA ARG A 73 -0.70 -2.17 7.52
C ARG A 73 -0.70 -3.12 6.34
N CYS A 74 0.47 -3.70 6.09
CA CYS A 74 0.66 -4.70 5.04
C CYS A 74 0.77 -6.10 5.66
N GLY A 75 0.23 -7.11 4.97
CA GLY A 75 0.19 -8.48 5.44
C GLY A 75 -0.97 -8.78 6.40
N SER A 76 -1.00 -10.01 6.91
CA SER A 76 -1.99 -10.49 7.88
C SER A 76 -1.59 -10.27 9.34
N ASP A 77 -0.38 -9.76 9.61
CA ASP A 77 0.14 -9.67 10.97
C ASP A 77 -0.48 -8.50 11.75
N THR A 78 -1.04 -8.84 12.91
CA THR A 78 -1.58 -7.88 13.89
C THR A 78 -0.50 -7.00 14.52
N ASP A 79 0.77 -7.39 14.42
CA ASP A 79 1.94 -6.68 14.96
C ASP A 79 2.74 -5.94 13.87
N GLY A 80 2.20 -5.86 12.65
CA GLY A 80 2.84 -5.14 11.54
C GLY A 80 3.03 -3.65 11.82
N LYS A 81 4.16 -3.10 11.34
CA LYS A 81 4.43 -1.65 11.36
C LYS A 81 3.31 -0.91 10.65
N GLU A 82 2.74 0.10 11.33
CA GLU A 82 1.77 1.01 10.73
C GLU A 82 2.48 2.08 9.89
N PHE A 83 1.88 2.38 8.74
CA PHE A 83 2.27 3.46 7.85
C PHE A 83 1.09 4.41 7.64
N SER A 84 1.36 5.60 7.10
CA SER A 84 0.31 6.52 6.70
C SER A 84 0.65 7.28 5.43
N PHE A 85 -0.38 7.72 4.72
CA PHE A 85 -0.27 8.67 3.61
C PHE A 85 -1.50 9.57 3.59
N LYS A 86 -1.41 10.69 2.87
CA LYS A 86 -2.53 11.60 2.66
C LYS A 86 -2.92 11.56 1.17
N THR A 87 -4.20 11.33 0.89
CA THR A 87 -4.71 11.44 -0.48
C THR A 87 -4.64 12.88 -0.98
N PRO A 88 -4.44 13.11 -2.29
CA PRO A 88 -4.42 14.45 -2.84
C PRO A 88 -5.77 15.16 -2.63
N PRO A 89 -5.79 16.50 -2.57
CA PRO A 89 -7.04 17.25 -2.58
C PRO A 89 -7.77 17.09 -3.91
N SER A 90 -9.09 17.28 -3.91
CA SER A 90 -9.92 17.24 -5.12
C SER A 90 -9.72 18.45 -6.03
N GLN A 91 -9.03 19.48 -5.54
CA GLN A 91 -8.77 20.75 -6.22
C GLN A 91 -7.35 21.23 -5.90
N PHE A 92 -6.81 22.07 -6.77
CA PHE A 92 -5.52 22.74 -6.55
C PHE A 92 -5.56 23.71 -5.36
N PRO A 93 -4.41 24.00 -4.71
CA PRO A 93 -3.04 23.64 -5.12
C PRO A 93 -2.57 22.25 -4.68
N ILE A 94 -1.70 21.64 -5.49
CA ILE A 94 -0.94 20.43 -5.18
C ILE A 94 0.54 20.75 -5.34
N LYS A 95 1.38 20.30 -4.40
CA LYS A 95 2.83 20.50 -4.45
C LYS A 95 3.49 19.18 -4.83
N PHE A 96 4.36 19.23 -5.84
CA PHE A 96 5.17 18.11 -6.28
C PHE A 96 6.64 18.40 -5.97
N ALA A 97 7.36 17.39 -5.49
CA ALA A 97 8.82 17.39 -5.47
C ALA A 97 9.31 16.74 -6.77
N VAL A 98 10.35 17.31 -7.39
CA VAL A 98 11.02 16.75 -8.56
C VAL A 98 12.44 16.38 -8.13
N VAL A 99 12.82 15.11 -8.32
CA VAL A 99 14.10 14.52 -7.91
C VAL A 99 14.71 13.82 -9.11
#